data_AF-A0A7V6NKC8-F1
#
_entry.id   AF-A0A7V6NKC8-F1
#
_cell.length_a   1.000
_cell.length_b   1.000
_cell.length_c   1.000
_cell.angle_alpha   90.00
_cell.angle_beta   90.00
_cell.angle_gamma   90.00
#
_symmetry.space_group_name_H-M   'P 1'
#
loop_
_entity.id
_entity.type
_entity.pdbx_description
1 polymer ?
#
loop_
_entity_poly.entity_id
_entity_poly.type
_entity_poly.pdbx_seq_one_letter_code
_entity_poly.pdbx_strand_id
1 'polypeptide(L)'
;MDRIRVEQLEFIGAGKHGEVYKIDDRHCIKIYNRRQYLRRELAALQKGAEASFFPRVYDWGRDYIIREYAPGTPLNRYLRVNPFTPDIARQLVEMVETMRRLRFRRADTRLSHIIVDPKGKLWLIDPVNTMKRSPSFPRKLLKGLMRRGVDGEFLEYVKTHYPETHARWQRHLESLRDQRDE
;
A
#
# COMPACT_ATOMS: atom_id res chain seq x y z
N MET A 1 21.30 9.69 20.78
CA MET A 1 20.72 9.91 19.45
C MET A 1 20.76 11.40 19.19
N ASP A 2 21.58 11.83 18.24
CA ASP A 2 21.60 13.22 17.77
C ASP A 2 20.19 13.65 17.35
N ARG A 3 19.83 14.90 17.62
CA ARG A 3 18.53 15.45 17.20
C ARG A 3 18.49 15.44 15.67
N ILE A 4 17.60 14.63 15.09
CA ILE A 4 17.33 14.65 13.65
C ILE A 4 16.86 16.05 13.26
N ARG A 5 17.63 16.71 12.38
CA ARG A 5 17.30 18.01 11.79
C ARG A 5 16.63 17.78 10.44
N VAL A 6 15.31 17.80 10.42
CA VAL A 6 14.47 17.46 9.27
C VAL A 6 14.79 18.36 8.06
N GLU A 7 15.09 19.63 8.31
CA GLU A 7 15.46 20.63 7.31
C GLU A 7 16.76 20.30 6.54
N GLN A 8 17.56 19.35 7.03
CA GLN A 8 18.78 18.86 6.37
C GLN A 8 18.56 17.55 5.63
N LEU A 9 17.36 16.97 5.70
CA LEU A 9 17.04 15.69 5.09
C LEU A 9 16.49 15.86 3.67
N GLU A 10 16.70 14.84 2.83
CA GLU A 10 16.15 14.80 1.48
C GLU A 10 14.62 14.66 1.55
N PHE A 11 13.89 15.60 0.97
CA PHE A 11 12.44 15.51 0.86
C PHE A 11 12.02 14.44 -0.16
N ILE A 12 11.26 13.45 0.29
CA ILE A 12 10.76 12.36 -0.57
C ILE A 12 9.38 12.72 -1.14
N GLY A 13 8.51 13.32 -0.33
CA GLY A 13 7.18 13.69 -0.78
C GLY A 13 6.23 14.06 0.35
N ALA A 14 5.16 14.77 -0.04
CA ALA A 14 4.07 15.17 0.84
C ALA A 14 2.76 14.51 0.41
N GLY A 15 1.92 14.20 1.39
CA GLY A 15 0.57 13.71 1.17
C GLY A 15 -0.41 14.36 2.13
N LYS A 16 -1.66 13.89 2.10
CA LYS A 16 -2.75 14.45 2.92
C LYS A 16 -2.46 14.47 4.43
N HIS A 17 -1.64 13.55 4.92
CA HIS A 17 -1.44 13.33 6.35
C HIS A 17 -0.08 13.81 6.87
N GLY A 18 0.78 14.35 6.01
CA GLY A 18 2.14 14.68 6.39
C GLY A 18 3.16 14.60 5.25
N GLU A 19 4.41 14.79 5.64
CA GLU A 19 5.58 14.87 4.78
C GLU A 19 6.54 13.73 5.12
N VAL A 20 7.31 13.27 4.14
CA VAL A 20 8.27 12.18 4.27
C VAL A 20 9.63 12.66 3.83
N TYR A 21 10.63 12.42 4.67
CA TYR A 21 12.03 12.77 4.43
C TYR A 21 12.91 11.54 4.56
N LYS A 22 13.91 11.42 3.71
CA LYS A 22 14.89 10.33 3.73
C LYS A 22 15.95 10.65 4.78
N ILE A 23 16.19 9.71 5.71
CA ILE A 23 17.30 9.82 6.66
C ILE A 23 18.56 9.21 6.02
N ASP A 24 18.43 8.00 5.49
CA ASP A 24 19.48 7.27 4.78
C ASP A 24 18.85 6.23 3.82
N ASP A 25 19.63 5.33 3.24
CA ASP A 25 19.15 4.31 2.29
C ASP A 25 18.24 3.24 2.89
N ARG A 26 18.11 3.18 4.22
CA ARG A 26 17.29 2.21 4.97
C ARG A 26 16.16 2.87 5.74
N HIS A 27 16.26 4.16 6.07
CA HIS A 27 15.37 4.83 6.99
C HIS A 27 14.76 6.10 6.39
N CYS A 28 13.48 6.32 6.67
CA CYS A 28 12.81 7.59 6.45
C CYS A 28 12.03 8.02 7.68
N ILE A 29 11.81 9.34 7.80
CA ILE A 29 10.94 9.93 8.81
C ILE A 29 9.69 10.48 8.12
N LYS A 30 8.52 10.14 8.65
CA LYS A 30 7.26 10.76 8.26
C LYS A 30 6.77 11.66 9.38
N ILE A 31 6.55 12.94 9.07
CA ILE A 31 6.06 13.96 9.99
C ILE A 31 4.60 14.21 9.70
N TYR A 32 3.76 14.14 10.72
CA TYR A 32 2.31 14.13 10.59
C TYR A 32 1.69 15.46 10.96
N ASN A 33 0.80 15.94 10.11
CA ASN A 33 0.02 17.16 10.40
C ASN A 33 -1.00 16.98 11.53
N ARG A 34 -1.41 15.73 11.84
CA ARG A 34 -2.34 15.41 12.93
C ARG A 34 -1.98 14.09 13.60
N ARG A 35 -1.87 14.12 14.94
CA ARG A 35 -1.54 12.95 15.78
C ARG A 35 -2.46 11.74 15.59
N GLN A 36 -3.72 11.96 15.22
CA GLN A 36 -4.67 10.87 14.94
C GLN A 36 -4.27 10.00 13.74
N TYR A 37 -3.60 10.57 12.73
CA TYR A 37 -3.15 9.84 11.55
C TYR A 37 -1.89 9.03 11.87
N LEU A 38 -0.96 9.63 12.63
CA LEU A 38 0.19 8.93 13.20
C LEU A 38 -0.25 7.68 13.96
N ARG A 39 -1.16 7.82 14.93
CA ARG A 39 -1.62 6.67 15.75
C ARG A 39 -2.20 5.54 14.90
N ARG A 40 -2.93 5.88 13.84
CA ARG A 40 -3.53 4.88 12.92
C ARG A 40 -2.49 4.20 12.06
N GLU A 41 -1.52 4.95 11.55
CA GLU A 41 -0.44 4.39 10.74
C GLU A 41 0.47 3.51 11.58
N LEU A 42 0.88 3.98 12.77
CA LEU A 42 1.70 3.23 13.71
C LEU A 42 1.04 1.89 14.06
N ALA A 43 -0.24 1.91 14.44
CA ALA A 43 -0.97 0.68 14.75
C ALA A 43 -1.04 -0.28 13.55
N ALA A 44 -1.18 0.25 12.34
CA ALA A 44 -1.23 -0.57 11.14
C ALA A 44 0.15 -1.16 10.77
N LEU A 45 1.23 -0.37 10.89
CA LEU A 45 2.60 -0.83 10.66
C LEU A 45 3.01 -1.88 11.70
N GLN A 46 2.75 -1.65 12.99
CA GLN A 46 3.03 -2.60 14.06
C GLN A 46 2.27 -3.92 13.85
N LYS A 47 1.00 -3.84 13.46
CA LYS A 47 0.18 -5.02 13.14
C LYS A 47 0.70 -5.80 11.92
N GLY A 48 1.32 -5.11 10.97
CA GLY A 48 1.92 -5.69 9.77
C GLY A 48 3.40 -6.03 9.91
N ALA A 49 4.02 -5.88 11.09
CA ALA A 49 5.48 -5.86 11.23
C ALA A 49 6.19 -7.17 10.80
N GLU A 50 5.50 -8.30 10.86
CA GLU A 50 6.01 -9.60 10.42
C GLU A 50 5.78 -9.87 8.93
N ALA A 51 4.96 -9.06 8.27
CA ALA A 51 4.65 -9.20 6.85
C ALA A 51 5.62 -8.36 6.00
N SER A 52 6.21 -9.00 4.99
CA SER A 52 7.25 -8.40 4.13
C SER A 52 6.83 -7.14 3.37
N PHE A 53 5.53 -6.93 3.18
CA PHE A 53 4.96 -5.77 2.49
C PHE A 53 4.99 -4.48 3.33
N PHE A 54 5.04 -4.58 4.66
CA PHE A 54 4.95 -3.42 5.55
C PHE A 54 6.34 -2.94 5.95
N PRO A 55 6.62 -1.63 5.84
CA PRO A 55 7.85 -1.06 6.38
C PRO A 55 7.98 -1.30 7.88
N ARG A 56 9.15 -1.76 8.33
CA ARG A 56 9.44 -1.87 9.77
C ARG A 56 9.45 -0.50 10.44
N VAL A 57 8.88 -0.40 11.64
CA VAL A 57 8.97 0.81 12.48
C VAL A 57 10.22 0.71 13.35
N TYR A 58 11.01 1.79 13.39
CA TYR A 58 12.22 1.90 14.21
C TYR A 58 12.00 2.79 15.43
N ASP A 59 11.27 3.90 15.27
CA ASP A 59 10.95 4.83 16.37
C ASP A 59 9.69 5.65 16.05
N TRP A 60 9.10 6.28 17.06
CA TRP A 60 8.00 7.24 16.89
C TRP A 60 7.95 8.26 18.03
N GLY A 61 7.57 9.48 17.67
CA GLY A 61 7.44 10.59 18.62
C GLY A 61 6.02 11.15 18.73
N ARG A 62 5.95 12.43 19.12
CA ARG A 62 4.68 13.16 19.26
C ARG A 62 3.93 13.26 17.93
N ASP A 63 4.67 13.49 16.85
CA ASP A 63 4.19 13.86 15.52
C ASP A 63 5.00 13.21 14.39
N TYR A 64 5.91 12.27 14.68
CA TYR A 64 6.66 11.55 13.65
C TYR A 64 6.69 10.03 13.84
N ILE A 65 6.98 9.31 12.76
CA ILE A 65 7.38 7.90 12.76
C ILE A 65 8.66 7.76 11.93
N ILE A 66 9.67 7.11 12.50
CA ILE A 66 10.86 6.63 11.77
C ILE A 66 10.61 5.18 11.37
N ARG A 67 10.70 4.89 10.08
CA ARG A 67 10.41 3.57 9.52
C ARG A 67 11.34 3.24 8.37
N GLU A 68 11.27 1.98 7.95
CA GLU A 68 11.98 1.48 6.78
C GLU A 68 11.61 2.30 5.54
N TYR A 69 12.64 2.72 4.83
CA TYR A 69 12.51 3.39 3.55
C TYR A 69 12.23 2.34 2.48
N ALA A 70 11.13 2.52 1.75
CA ALA A 70 10.80 1.71 0.59
C ALA A 70 11.32 2.45 -0.67
N PRO A 71 12.46 2.03 -1.25
CA PRO A 71 12.98 2.68 -2.43
C PRO A 71 12.10 2.36 -3.64
N GLY A 72 12.03 3.27 -4.60
CA GLY A 72 11.43 3.00 -5.91
C GLY A 72 10.21 3.86 -6.24
N THR A 73 9.36 3.35 -7.12
CA THR A 73 8.32 4.13 -7.81
C THR A 73 6.92 3.72 -7.36
N PRO A 74 6.00 4.67 -7.07
CA PRO A 74 4.60 4.34 -6.85
C PRO A 74 4.00 3.51 -8.01
N LEU A 75 3.32 2.42 -7.70
CA LEU A 75 2.83 1.44 -8.68
C LEU A 75 1.89 2.07 -9.72
N ASN A 76 1.10 3.08 -9.31
CA ASN A 76 0.29 3.84 -10.26
C ASN A 76 1.14 4.59 -11.30
N ARG A 77 2.35 5.05 -10.98
CA ARG A 77 3.28 5.69 -11.92
C ARG A 77 4.06 4.63 -12.69
N TYR A 78 4.50 3.56 -12.01
CA TYR A 78 5.22 2.45 -12.61
C TYR A 78 4.46 1.86 -13.81
N LEU A 79 3.18 1.54 -13.62
CA LEU A 79 2.30 0.96 -14.66
C LEU A 79 1.90 1.93 -15.79
N ARG A 80 2.43 3.16 -15.81
CA ARG A 80 2.24 4.05 -16.98
C ARG A 80 3.24 3.76 -18.10
N VAL A 81 4.41 3.23 -17.75
CA VAL A 81 5.55 3.08 -18.67
C VAL A 81 6.19 1.70 -18.59
N ASN A 82 5.75 0.86 -17.66
CA ASN A 82 6.21 -0.52 -17.52
C ASN A 82 5.02 -1.48 -17.63
N PRO A 83 5.25 -2.71 -18.12
CA PRO A 83 4.20 -3.71 -18.22
C PRO A 83 3.72 -4.15 -16.83
N PHE A 84 2.45 -4.57 -16.77
CA PHE A 84 1.95 -5.38 -15.69
C PHE A 84 2.48 -6.82 -15.88
N THR A 85 2.89 -7.47 -14.79
CA THR A 85 3.51 -8.80 -14.86
C THR A 85 2.80 -9.78 -13.94
N PRO A 86 2.91 -11.10 -14.21
CA PRO A 86 2.41 -12.13 -13.29
C PRO A 86 2.95 -11.99 -11.87
N ASP A 87 4.21 -11.55 -11.70
CA ASP A 87 4.79 -11.33 -10.38
C ASP A 87 4.16 -10.14 -9.64
N ILE A 88 3.87 -9.04 -10.34
CA ILE A 88 3.09 -7.94 -9.75
C ILE A 88 1.70 -8.44 -9.35
N ALA A 89 1.03 -9.21 -10.20
CA ALA A 89 -0.28 -9.78 -9.89
C ALA A 89 -0.25 -10.65 -8.62
N ARG A 90 0.74 -11.55 -8.52
CA ARG A 90 1.00 -12.40 -7.36
C ARG A 90 1.18 -11.59 -6.08
N GLN A 91 2.10 -10.62 -6.09
CA GLN A 91 2.37 -9.80 -4.91
C GLN A 91 1.16 -8.95 -4.50
N LEU A 92 0.36 -8.47 -5.45
CA LEU A 92 -0.86 -7.72 -5.15
C LEU A 92 -1.92 -8.57 -4.44
N VAL A 93 -2.18 -9.79 -4.91
CA VAL A 93 -3.15 -10.68 -4.25
C VAL A 93 -2.64 -11.16 -2.89
N GLU A 94 -1.35 -11.49 -2.78
CA GLU A 94 -0.70 -11.84 -1.51
C GLU A 94 -0.76 -10.70 -0.50
N MET A 95 -0.59 -9.45 -0.93
CA MET A 95 -0.72 -8.27 -0.07
C MET A 95 -2.15 -8.15 0.48
N VAL A 96 -3.16 -8.33 -0.36
CA VAL A 96 -4.57 -8.30 0.05
C VAL A 96 -4.89 -9.43 1.03
N GLU A 97 -4.46 -10.66 0.71
CA GLU A 97 -4.68 -11.82 1.57
C GLU A 97 -3.91 -11.74 2.89
N THR A 98 -2.71 -11.15 2.89
CA THR A 98 -1.96 -10.87 4.11
C THR A 98 -2.71 -9.89 5.01
N MET A 99 -3.25 -8.80 4.45
CA MET A 99 -4.10 -7.89 5.23
C MET A 99 -5.33 -8.59 5.80
N ARG A 100 -5.97 -9.48 5.03
CA ARG A 100 -7.12 -10.27 5.48
C ARG A 100 -6.75 -11.21 6.63
N ARG A 101 -5.67 -11.98 6.48
CA ARG A 101 -5.17 -12.94 7.49
C ARG A 101 -4.81 -12.26 8.80
N LEU A 102 -4.17 -11.08 8.72
CA LEU A 102 -3.86 -10.24 9.87
C LEU A 102 -5.12 -9.56 10.46
N ARG A 103 -6.32 -9.78 9.91
CA ARG A 103 -7.59 -9.21 10.38
C ARG A 103 -7.59 -7.68 10.35
N PHE A 104 -6.98 -7.05 9.34
CA PHE A 104 -7.21 -5.63 9.09
C PHE A 104 -8.70 -5.41 8.78
N ARG A 105 -9.24 -4.27 9.24
CA ARG A 105 -10.66 -3.92 8.99
C ARG A 105 -10.92 -3.59 7.51
N ARG A 106 -9.85 -3.32 6.76
CA ARG A 106 -9.81 -3.09 5.33
C ARG A 106 -8.58 -3.76 4.74
N ALA A 107 -8.81 -4.78 3.91
CA ALA A 107 -7.80 -5.37 3.02
C ALA A 107 -7.93 -4.73 1.62
N ASP A 108 -7.68 -3.42 1.54
CA ASP A 108 -7.81 -2.63 0.31
C ASP A 108 -6.89 -1.41 0.37
N THR A 109 -6.26 -1.07 -0.75
CA THR A 109 -5.31 0.04 -0.87
C THR A 109 -5.35 0.66 -2.27
N ARG A 110 -4.79 1.85 -2.42
CA ARG A 110 -4.62 2.50 -3.73
C ARG A 110 -3.26 2.11 -4.32
N LEU A 111 -3.16 2.01 -5.64
CA LEU A 111 -1.87 1.80 -6.33
C LEU A 111 -0.82 2.88 -5.98
N SER A 112 -1.23 4.10 -5.64
CA SER A 112 -0.32 5.17 -5.22
C SER A 112 0.28 4.98 -3.83
N HIS A 113 -0.22 4.03 -3.04
CA HIS A 113 0.31 3.67 -1.72
C HIS A 113 1.17 2.40 -1.78
N ILE A 114 1.36 1.86 -2.98
CA ILE A 114 2.22 0.71 -3.24
C ILE A 114 3.47 1.22 -3.95
N ILE A 115 4.65 0.94 -3.44
CA ILE A 115 5.93 1.20 -4.14
C ILE A 115 6.42 -0.09 -4.78
N VAL A 116 6.91 -0.01 -6.01
CA VAL A 116 7.71 -1.06 -6.66
C VAL A 116 9.17 -0.67 -6.51
N ASP A 117 9.94 -1.49 -5.81
CA ASP A 117 11.37 -1.26 -5.64
C ASP A 117 12.19 -1.74 -6.84
N PRO A 118 13.49 -1.38 -6.95
CA PRO A 118 14.33 -1.79 -8.08
C PRO A 118 14.50 -3.30 -8.25
N LYS A 119 14.18 -4.10 -7.22
CA LYS A 119 14.21 -5.57 -7.27
C LYS A 119 12.83 -6.16 -7.59
N GLY A 120 11.83 -5.32 -7.88
CA GLY A 120 10.47 -5.72 -8.19
C GLY A 120 9.60 -6.01 -6.97
N LYS A 121 10.09 -5.84 -5.73
CA LYS A 121 9.27 -6.07 -4.53
C LYS A 121 8.27 -4.93 -4.33
N LEU A 122 7.05 -5.29 -3.94
CA LEU A 122 6.00 -4.35 -3.58
C LEU A 122 6.07 -3.97 -2.08
N TRP A 123 5.83 -2.69 -1.79
CA TRP A 123 5.79 -2.14 -0.44
C TRP A 123 4.51 -1.35 -0.20
N LEU A 124 3.83 -1.55 0.93
CA LEU A 124 2.65 -0.79 1.33
C LEU A 124 3.05 0.34 2.29
N ILE A 125 3.12 1.57 1.80
CA ILE A 125 3.72 2.70 2.53
C ILE A 125 2.73 3.65 3.22
N ASP A 126 1.42 3.52 2.96
CA ASP A 126 0.37 4.28 3.68
C ASP A 126 -0.84 3.38 4.00
N PRO A 127 -0.75 2.62 5.11
CA PRO A 127 -1.82 1.76 5.57
C PRO A 127 -2.83 2.47 6.50
N VAL A 128 -2.86 3.81 6.61
CA VAL A 128 -3.75 4.54 7.57
C VAL A 128 -5.22 4.11 7.46
N ASN A 129 -5.64 3.76 6.25
CA ASN A 129 -7.01 3.41 5.94
C ASN A 129 -7.36 1.93 6.19
N THR A 130 -6.40 1.05 6.48
CA THR A 130 -6.62 -0.39 6.72
C THR A 130 -7.39 -0.66 8.01
N MET A 131 -7.48 0.36 8.89
CA MET A 131 -8.19 0.31 10.18
C MET A 131 -9.66 0.78 10.11
N LYS A 132 -10.13 1.22 8.94
CA LYS A 132 -11.54 1.56 8.71
C LYS A 132 -12.30 0.36 8.14
N ARG A 133 -13.61 0.27 8.35
CA ARG A 133 -14.44 -0.75 7.70
C ARG A 133 -14.35 -0.61 6.17
N SER A 134 -14.40 -1.73 5.48
CA SER A 134 -14.35 -1.80 4.01
C SER A 134 -15.20 -2.97 3.52
N PRO A 135 -15.61 -2.94 2.24
CA PRO A 135 -16.10 -4.13 1.58
C PRO A 135 -15.12 -5.30 1.73
N SER A 136 -15.63 -6.52 1.63
CA SER A 136 -14.92 -7.80 1.69
C SER A 136 -13.91 -8.02 0.55
N PHE A 137 -13.68 -7.03 -0.31
CA PHE A 137 -12.88 -7.14 -1.51
C PHE A 137 -12.10 -5.83 -1.79
N PRO A 138 -10.99 -5.86 -2.57
CA PRO A 138 -10.07 -4.75 -2.71
C PRO A 138 -10.53 -3.74 -3.79
N ARG A 139 -11.63 -3.02 -3.52
CA ARG A 139 -12.27 -2.09 -4.48
C ARG A 139 -11.34 -1.00 -5.01
N LYS A 140 -10.55 -0.35 -4.15
CA LYS A 140 -9.66 0.74 -4.58
C LYS A 140 -8.48 0.22 -5.40
N LEU A 141 -7.99 -0.97 -5.07
CA LEU A 141 -6.95 -1.62 -5.86
C LEU A 141 -7.46 -1.91 -7.26
N LEU A 142 -8.61 -2.59 -7.37
CA LEU A 142 -9.24 -2.94 -8.65
C LEU A 142 -9.57 -1.70 -9.50
N LYS A 143 -10.19 -0.66 -8.91
CA LYS A 143 -10.41 0.61 -9.63
C LYS A 143 -9.10 1.24 -10.12
N GLY A 144 -8.01 1.07 -9.39
CA GLY A 144 -6.69 1.52 -9.82
C GLY A 144 -6.18 0.76 -11.04
N LEU A 145 -6.32 -0.57 -11.04
CA LEU A 145 -5.91 -1.45 -12.14
C LEU A 145 -6.77 -1.22 -13.40
N MET A 146 -8.08 -1.01 -13.23
CA MET A 146 -8.99 -0.66 -14.33
C MET A 146 -8.58 0.64 -15.03
N ARG A 147 -8.22 1.68 -14.27
CA ARG A 147 -7.70 2.93 -14.85
C ARG A 147 -6.34 2.77 -15.56
N ARG A 148 -5.69 1.64 -15.38
CA ARG A 148 -4.45 1.27 -16.07
C ARG A 148 -4.68 0.24 -17.18
N GLY A 149 -5.91 -0.27 -17.35
CA GLY A 149 -6.27 -1.25 -18.37
C GLY A 149 -5.75 -2.67 -18.08
N VAL A 150 -5.34 -2.98 -16.84
CA VAL A 150 -4.67 -4.25 -16.48
C VAL A 150 -5.48 -5.08 -15.48
N ASP A 151 -6.73 -4.71 -15.22
CA ASP A 151 -7.61 -5.46 -14.31
C ASP A 151 -7.98 -6.84 -14.86
N GLY A 152 -8.10 -7.01 -16.17
CA GLY A 152 -8.34 -8.32 -16.81
C GLY A 152 -7.21 -9.30 -16.53
N GLU A 153 -5.96 -8.90 -16.80
CA GLU A 153 -4.75 -9.70 -16.51
C GLU A 153 -4.66 -10.06 -15.02
N PHE A 154 -4.93 -9.10 -14.14
CA PHE A 154 -4.92 -9.35 -12.69
C PHE A 154 -6.02 -10.34 -12.27
N LEU A 155 -7.25 -10.16 -12.72
CA LEU A 155 -8.36 -11.02 -12.32
C LEU A 155 -8.21 -12.43 -12.86
N GLU A 156 -7.71 -12.60 -14.09
CA GLU A 156 -7.40 -13.93 -14.63
C GLU A 156 -6.30 -14.60 -13.82
N TYR A 157 -5.21 -13.89 -13.50
CA TYR A 157 -4.17 -14.42 -12.62
C TYR A 157 -4.72 -14.89 -11.27
N VAL A 158 -5.58 -14.08 -10.64
CA VAL A 158 -6.19 -14.43 -9.34
C VAL A 158 -7.15 -15.63 -9.49
N LYS A 159 -7.91 -15.71 -10.58
CA LYS A 159 -8.79 -16.86 -10.86
C LYS A 159 -8.01 -18.15 -11.02
N THR A 160 -6.89 -18.13 -11.75
CA THR A 160 -6.06 -19.29 -12.02
C THR A 160 -5.28 -19.75 -10.79
N HIS A 161 -4.68 -18.82 -10.05
CA HIS A 161 -3.72 -19.16 -8.98
C HIS A 161 -4.31 -19.05 -7.56
N TYR A 162 -5.39 -18.30 -7.37
CA TYR A 162 -6.05 -18.09 -6.07
C TYR A 162 -7.58 -18.21 -6.20
N PRO A 163 -8.11 -19.36 -6.68
CA PRO A 163 -9.52 -19.52 -7.05
C PRO A 163 -10.49 -19.22 -5.89
N GLU A 164 -10.14 -19.56 -4.65
CA GLU A 164 -10.95 -19.22 -3.47
C GLU A 164 -11.03 -17.70 -3.24
N THR A 165 -9.92 -16.98 -3.47
CA THR A 165 -9.87 -15.52 -3.38
C THR A 165 -10.70 -14.89 -4.48
N HIS A 166 -10.58 -15.39 -5.71
CA HIS A 166 -11.42 -14.98 -6.82
C HIS A 166 -12.91 -15.17 -6.51
N ALA A 167 -13.31 -16.36 -6.04
CA ALA A 167 -14.70 -16.67 -5.70
C ALA A 167 -15.28 -15.74 -4.61
N ARG A 168 -14.47 -15.35 -3.61
CA ARG A 168 -14.89 -14.35 -2.61
C ARG A 168 -15.14 -12.98 -3.24
N TRP A 169 -14.34 -12.59 -4.23
CA TRP A 169 -14.47 -11.28 -4.88
C TRP A 169 -15.55 -11.25 -5.95
N GLN A 170 -15.82 -12.37 -6.62
CA GLN A 170 -16.73 -12.49 -7.76
C GLN A 170 -18.11 -11.87 -7.49
N ARG A 171 -18.69 -12.14 -6.32
CA ARG A 171 -19.97 -11.57 -5.86
C ARG A 171 -20.03 -10.03 -5.81
N HIS A 172 -18.88 -9.37 -5.89
CA HIS A 172 -18.76 -7.92 -5.86
C HIS A 172 -18.25 -7.32 -7.18
N LEU A 173 -17.68 -8.13 -8.08
CA LEU A 173 -17.12 -7.66 -9.34
C LEU A 173 -18.20 -7.13 -10.29
N GLU A 174 -19.38 -7.76 -10.30
CA GLU A 174 -20.54 -7.33 -11.09
C GLU A 174 -20.90 -5.87 -10.78
N SER A 175 -21.16 -5.56 -9.51
CA SER A 175 -21.47 -4.20 -9.03
C SER A 175 -20.39 -3.13 -9.29
N LEU A 176 -19.18 -3.57 -9.61
CA LEU A 176 -18.02 -2.71 -9.84
C LEU A 176 -17.94 -2.28 -11.31
N ARG A 177 -18.37 -3.17 -12.22
CA ARG A 177 -18.39 -2.94 -13.66
C ARG A 177 -19.53 -2.00 -14.06
N ASP A 178 -20.66 -2.03 -13.34
CA ASP A 178 -21.80 -1.14 -13.59
C ASP A 178 -21.49 0.34 -13.27
N GLN A 179 -20.45 0.61 -12.46
CA GLN A 179 -19.97 1.98 -12.18
C GLN A 179 -18.94 2.47 -13.20
N ARG A 180 -18.81 1.80 -14.35
CA ARG A 180 -17.92 2.19 -15.45
C ARG A 180 -18.60 3.15 -16.42
N ASP A 181 -19.93 3.18 -16.41
CA ASP A 181 -20.77 3.89 -17.37
C ASP A 181 -21.38 5.20 -16.80
N GLU A 182 -20.88 5.66 -15.65
CA GLU A 182 -21.11 7.00 -15.05
C GLU A 182 -19.78 7.74 -14.85
#